data_AF-A0A944TPF4-F1
#
_entry.id   AF-A0A944TPF4-F1
#
_cell.length_a   1.000
_cell.length_b   1.000
_cell.length_c   1.000
_cell.angle_alpha   90.00
_cell.angle_beta   90.00
_cell.angle_gamma   90.00
#
_symmetry.space_group_name_H-M   'P 1'
#
loop_
_entity.id
_entity.type
_entity.pdbx_description
1 polymer ?
#
loop_
_entity_poly.entity_id
_entity_poly.type
_entity_poly.pdbx_seq_one_letter_code
_entity_poly.pdbx_strand_id
1 'polypeptide(L)'
;MKYKIALLFLASLLAINPLLADFKGVGKWVAPSIEERPQVFEKAQTNAKDSEDAEESLALGHIGLDDDRLRDIAENVFNLTKAMSDNYSLGDSLMLSGYIARYMAEIGEYELVSKDLMSLVKAFANLRETPVSPEAVGILKQIKKLKFGKKNGKLFVRFYSKLRDGINIEINEKVEDPKSSLKEIYYVRIEDGAEVLFEDIFEAKDKKDMIKYIQAKGKIGPLPKESVSQIHKGIIEAVPSFYDQDYPALPLKMSFDKIFVHVATRTFFKDIKFNFKVGYLLPGIRNIAGALPSFVIGMKKGIIHLKTSLDR
;
A
#
# COMPACT_ATOMS: atom_id res chain seq x y z
N MET A 1 -15.41 -3.63 11.53
CA MET A 1 -14.55 -2.45 11.57
C MET A 1 -13.10 -2.73 11.13
N LYS A 2 -12.29 -3.52 11.85
CA LYS A 2 -10.81 -3.27 11.84
C LYS A 2 -9.85 -4.14 11.02
N TYR A 3 -10.30 -4.99 10.09
CA TYR A 3 -9.36 -5.84 9.33
C TYR A 3 -9.64 -5.98 7.84
N LYS A 4 -10.87 -5.72 7.38
CA LYS A 4 -11.26 -6.05 6.01
C LYS A 4 -10.73 -5.04 5.01
N ILE A 5 -11.04 -3.74 5.14
CA ILE A 5 -10.64 -2.67 4.17
C ILE A 5 -9.12 -2.62 3.95
N ALA A 6 -8.39 -2.86 5.04
CA ALA A 6 -6.96 -3.09 5.10
C ALA A 6 -6.54 -4.26 4.22
N LEU A 7 -6.92 -5.51 4.58
CA LEU A 7 -6.54 -6.78 3.92
C LEU A 7 -6.72 -6.81 2.39
N LEU A 8 -7.49 -5.85 1.93
CA LEU A 8 -8.21 -5.82 0.69
C LEU A 8 -7.51 -4.92 -0.33
N PHE A 9 -7.21 -3.67 0.04
CA PHE A 9 -6.20 -2.87 -0.67
C PHE A 9 -4.80 -3.47 -0.45
N LEU A 10 -4.60 -4.16 0.69
CA LEU A 10 -3.43 -4.97 0.98
C LEU A 10 -3.27 -6.07 -0.06
N ALA A 11 -4.10 -7.11 -0.17
CA ALA A 11 -3.76 -8.31 -0.96
C ALA A 11 -3.61 -8.11 -2.48
N SER A 12 -3.97 -6.93 -3.01
CA SER A 12 -3.64 -6.50 -4.36
C SER A 12 -2.25 -5.86 -4.45
N LEU A 13 -1.89 -4.95 -3.54
CA LEU A 13 -0.52 -4.43 -3.38
C LEU A 13 0.43 -5.44 -2.70
N LEU A 14 -0.10 -6.51 -2.11
CA LEU A 14 0.55 -7.34 -1.10
C LEU A 14 0.32 -8.82 -1.30
N ALA A 15 0.91 -9.27 -2.38
CA ALA A 15 1.73 -10.46 -2.25
C ALA A 15 2.89 -10.32 -1.21
N ILE A 16 2.96 -9.26 -0.39
CA ILE A 16 4.12 -8.88 0.43
C ILE A 16 3.73 -8.40 1.86
N ASN A 17 2.52 -8.63 2.37
CA ASN A 17 2.13 -8.19 3.74
C ASN A 17 1.23 -9.11 4.60
N PRO A 18 1.20 -10.44 4.41
CA PRO A 18 1.21 -11.34 5.57
C PRO A 18 2.55 -11.28 6.35
N LEU A 19 3.41 -10.33 6.01
CA LEU A 19 4.84 -10.32 6.20
C LEU A 19 5.26 -9.62 7.51
N LEU A 20 4.47 -8.67 8.04
CA LEU A 20 5.01 -7.74 9.05
C LEU A 20 4.07 -7.46 10.24
N ALA A 21 2.92 -8.13 10.33
CA ALA A 21 1.94 -7.95 11.41
C ALA A 21 2.42 -8.36 12.82
N ASP A 22 3.67 -8.82 13.00
CA ASP A 22 4.24 -9.22 14.30
C ASP A 22 5.78 -9.16 14.34
N PHE A 23 6.41 -8.22 13.63
CA PHE A 23 7.88 -8.02 13.71
C PHE A 23 8.36 -7.48 15.07
N LYS A 24 7.47 -7.28 16.04
CA LYS A 24 7.78 -6.83 17.39
C LYS A 24 8.24 -7.96 18.33
N GLY A 25 8.12 -9.23 17.89
CA GLY A 25 8.48 -10.40 18.70
C GLY A 25 9.78 -11.12 18.32
N VAL A 26 10.45 -10.76 17.22
CA VAL A 26 11.64 -11.51 16.75
C VAL A 26 12.90 -10.90 17.36
N GLY A 27 13.52 -11.62 18.30
CA GLY A 27 14.86 -11.33 18.79
C GLY A 27 15.86 -11.20 17.63
N LYS A 28 16.89 -10.35 17.80
CA LYS A 28 17.99 -10.02 16.86
C LYS A 28 17.97 -10.84 15.56
N TRP A 29 17.41 -10.25 14.50
CA TRP A 29 17.59 -10.77 13.14
C TRP A 29 19.07 -10.66 12.78
N VAL A 30 19.76 -11.79 12.69
CA VAL A 30 21.12 -11.88 12.16
C VAL A 30 20.96 -12.22 10.68
N ALA A 31 21.40 -11.31 9.81
CA ALA A 31 21.41 -11.59 8.38
C ALA A 31 22.24 -12.86 8.13
N PRO A 32 21.76 -13.83 7.32
CA PRO A 32 22.56 -14.98 6.95
C PRO A 32 23.87 -14.53 6.32
N SER A 33 24.95 -15.22 6.65
CA SER A 33 26.27 -14.90 6.13
C SER A 33 26.26 -14.99 4.60
N ILE A 34 27.20 -14.32 3.93
CA ILE A 34 27.29 -14.32 2.45
C ILE A 34 27.35 -15.76 1.91
N GLU A 35 27.88 -16.69 2.69
CA GLU A 35 28.01 -18.12 2.38
C GLU A 35 26.70 -18.92 2.52
N GLU A 36 25.74 -18.44 3.34
CA GLU A 36 24.46 -19.12 3.60
C GLU A 36 23.35 -18.72 2.62
N ARG A 37 23.49 -17.58 1.94
CA ARG A 37 22.48 -17.05 1.00
C ARG A 37 22.14 -18.00 -0.15
N PRO A 38 23.11 -18.63 -0.84
CA PRO A 38 22.81 -19.55 -1.95
C PRO A 38 21.90 -20.71 -1.50
N GLN A 39 22.14 -21.26 -0.30
CA GLN A 39 21.41 -22.42 0.22
C GLN A 39 19.95 -22.10 0.59
N VAL A 40 19.67 -20.86 1.01
CA VAL A 40 18.30 -20.39 1.31
C VAL A 40 17.50 -20.19 0.02
N PHE A 41 18.12 -19.65 -1.03
CA PHE A 41 17.51 -19.52 -2.35
C PHE A 41 17.30 -20.87 -3.04
N GLU A 42 18.24 -21.80 -2.92
CA GLU A 42 18.16 -23.14 -3.53
C GLU A 42 17.09 -24.02 -2.86
N LYS A 43 16.90 -23.90 -1.54
CA LYS A 43 15.79 -24.53 -0.80
C LYS A 43 14.42 -23.94 -1.16
N ALA A 44 14.34 -22.65 -1.48
CA ALA A 44 13.11 -22.03 -1.96
C ALA A 44 12.76 -22.51 -3.38
N GLN A 45 13.77 -22.76 -4.23
CA GLN A 45 13.59 -23.26 -5.59
C GLN A 45 13.21 -24.75 -5.66
N THR A 46 13.76 -25.59 -4.76
CA THR A 46 13.41 -27.02 -4.71
C THR A 46 11.95 -27.24 -4.31
N ASN A 47 11.38 -26.40 -3.44
CA ASN A 47 9.97 -26.47 -3.06
C ASN A 47 8.99 -25.89 -4.12
N ALA A 48 9.49 -25.19 -5.14
CA ALA A 48 8.67 -24.58 -6.20
C ALA A 48 8.55 -25.45 -7.47
N LYS A 49 9.35 -26.52 -7.58
CA LYS A 49 9.46 -27.36 -8.79
C LYS A 49 8.31 -28.36 -8.96
N ASP A 50 7.50 -28.61 -7.94
CA ASP A 50 6.40 -29.60 -7.97
C ASP A 50 5.03 -29.02 -8.38
N SER A 51 5.00 -28.00 -9.25
CA SER A 51 3.73 -27.49 -9.81
C SER A 51 3.85 -27.20 -11.30
N GLU A 52 3.49 -28.20 -12.10
CA GLU A 52 3.32 -28.11 -13.55
C GLU A 52 2.08 -27.28 -13.89
N ASP A 53 2.33 -26.12 -14.51
CA ASP A 53 1.55 -25.46 -15.57
C ASP A 53 2.33 -24.20 -15.94
N ALA A 54 2.93 -24.18 -17.13
CA ALA A 54 3.94 -23.21 -17.55
C ALA A 54 3.31 -21.89 -18.04
N GLU A 55 3.00 -20.98 -17.13
CA GLU A 55 3.12 -19.53 -17.41
C GLU A 55 4.56 -19.13 -17.05
N GLU A 56 5.37 -18.84 -18.06
CA GLU A 56 6.78 -18.53 -17.90
C GLU A 56 6.95 -17.12 -17.29
N SER A 57 7.56 -17.05 -16.12
CA SER A 57 7.85 -15.80 -15.44
C SER A 57 9.00 -15.08 -16.13
N LEU A 58 8.79 -13.82 -16.53
CA LEU A 58 9.86 -12.93 -17.01
C LEU A 58 10.66 -12.31 -15.85
N ALA A 59 10.39 -12.68 -14.59
CA ALA A 59 11.11 -12.19 -13.42
C ALA A 59 12.56 -12.71 -13.32
N LEU A 60 12.95 -13.65 -14.19
CA LEU A 60 14.28 -14.28 -14.21
C LEU A 60 15.26 -13.62 -15.20
N GLY A 61 15.22 -12.28 -15.29
CA GLY A 61 16.37 -11.50 -15.75
C GLY A 61 17.28 -11.17 -14.55
N HIS A 62 18.58 -10.97 -14.77
CA HIS A 62 19.49 -10.45 -13.74
C HIS A 62 18.81 -9.26 -13.02
N ILE A 63 18.52 -9.40 -11.72
CA ILE A 63 18.14 -8.28 -10.87
C ILE A 63 19.28 -7.27 -11.00
N GLY A 64 19.07 -6.19 -11.74
CA GLY A 64 20.11 -5.23 -12.12
C GLY A 64 20.58 -4.33 -10.99
N LEU A 65 20.46 -4.79 -9.74
CA LEU A 65 20.93 -4.10 -8.56
C LEU A 65 22.19 -4.78 -8.04
N ASP A 66 23.21 -3.96 -7.79
CA ASP A 66 24.34 -4.38 -6.96
C ASP A 66 23.88 -4.70 -5.53
N ASP A 67 24.70 -5.49 -4.83
CA ASP A 67 24.41 -5.93 -3.45
C ASP A 67 24.24 -4.76 -2.47
N ASP A 68 24.89 -3.63 -2.74
CA ASP A 68 24.82 -2.44 -1.90
C ASP A 68 23.44 -1.77 -2.01
N ARG A 69 22.88 -1.65 -3.22
CA ARG A 69 21.50 -1.16 -3.40
C ARG A 69 20.46 -2.08 -2.78
N LEU A 70 20.65 -3.40 -2.86
CA LEU A 70 19.77 -4.34 -2.18
C LEU A 70 19.84 -4.20 -0.66
N ARG A 71 21.04 -3.94 -0.11
CA ARG A 71 21.23 -3.63 1.31
C ARG A 71 20.50 -2.34 1.69
N ASP A 72 20.66 -1.27 0.92
CA ASP A 72 20.00 0.02 1.17
C ASP A 72 18.48 -0.12 1.20
N ILE A 73 17.90 -0.86 0.24
CA ILE A 73 16.46 -1.14 0.22
C ILE A 73 16.04 -1.90 1.48
N ALA A 74 16.77 -2.95 1.86
CA ALA A 74 16.46 -3.75 3.04
C ALA A 74 16.56 -2.93 4.34
N GLU A 75 17.60 -2.09 4.47
CA GLU A 75 17.78 -1.18 5.61
C GLU A 75 16.66 -0.15 5.69
N ASN A 76 16.26 0.45 4.56
CA ASN A 76 15.15 1.40 4.52
C ASN A 76 13.83 0.73 4.90
N VAL A 77 13.54 -0.47 4.39
CA VAL A 77 12.35 -1.25 4.78
C VAL A 77 12.38 -1.57 6.28
N PHE A 78 13.53 -1.94 6.82
CA PHE A 78 13.69 -2.21 8.25
C PHE A 78 13.53 -0.96 9.13
N ASN A 79 14.04 0.19 8.69
CA ASN A 79 13.85 1.45 9.40
C ASN A 79 12.38 1.91 9.35
N LEU A 80 11.69 1.66 8.24
CA LEU A 80 10.25 1.90 8.13
C LEU A 80 9.44 1.02 9.07
N THR A 81 9.77 -0.28 9.22
CA THR A 81 9.05 -1.17 10.15
C THR A 81 9.22 -0.74 11.60
N LYS A 82 10.43 -0.30 11.98
CA LYS A 82 10.67 0.28 13.31
C LYS A 82 9.87 1.54 13.55
N ALA A 83 9.57 2.30 12.49
CA ALA A 83 8.79 3.53 12.54
C ALA A 83 7.26 3.30 12.65
N MET A 84 6.78 2.05 12.60
CA MET A 84 5.34 1.73 12.68
C MET A 84 4.80 1.75 14.12
N SER A 85 3.54 2.15 14.28
CA SER A 85 2.79 2.26 15.52
C SER A 85 1.71 1.19 15.62
N ASP A 86 1.54 0.59 16.80
CA ASP A 86 0.41 -0.31 17.07
C ASP A 86 -0.94 0.43 17.09
N ASN A 87 -0.90 1.75 17.30
CA ASN A 87 -2.10 2.55 17.32
C ASN A 87 -2.69 2.77 15.92
N TYR A 88 -1.85 2.73 14.88
CA TYR A 88 -2.26 2.99 13.49
C TYR A 88 -1.70 1.94 12.52
N SER A 89 -1.73 0.67 12.95
CA SER A 89 -1.17 -0.47 12.22
C SER A 89 -1.66 -0.58 10.77
N LEU A 90 -2.91 -0.19 10.49
CA LEU A 90 -3.46 -0.12 9.14
C LEU A 90 -2.75 0.91 8.27
N GLY A 91 -2.76 2.18 8.67
CA GLY A 91 -2.10 3.26 7.93
C GLY A 91 -0.62 2.96 7.71
N ASP A 92 0.05 2.44 8.73
CA ASP A 92 1.47 2.07 8.67
C ASP A 92 1.75 0.88 7.76
N SER A 93 0.86 -0.12 7.75
CA SER A 93 0.96 -1.25 6.83
C SER A 93 0.82 -0.78 5.38
N LEU A 94 -0.10 0.13 5.09
CA LEU A 94 -0.30 0.69 3.75
C LEU A 94 0.87 1.56 3.30
N MET A 95 1.42 2.36 4.23
CA MET A 95 2.63 3.11 4.00
C MET A 95 3.78 2.19 3.60
N LEU A 96 4.04 1.16 4.40
CA LEU A 96 5.10 0.19 4.13
C LEU A 96 4.90 -0.54 2.80
N SER A 97 3.67 -0.95 2.50
CA SER A 97 3.32 -1.60 1.24
C SER A 97 3.60 -0.71 0.03
N GLY A 98 3.28 0.58 0.15
CA GLY A 98 3.58 1.58 -0.88
C GLY A 98 5.08 1.74 -1.10
N TYR A 99 5.88 1.79 -0.04
CA TYR A 99 7.35 1.82 -0.15
C TYR A 99 7.91 0.55 -0.78
N ILE A 100 7.45 -0.64 -0.38
CA ILE A 100 7.89 -1.90 -0.99
C ILE A 100 7.58 -1.87 -2.49
N ALA A 101 6.36 -1.50 -2.90
CA ALA A 101 6.01 -1.42 -4.31
C ALA A 101 6.85 -0.38 -5.07
N ARG A 102 7.19 0.75 -4.42
CA ARG A 102 8.10 1.77 -4.95
C ARG A 102 9.52 1.24 -5.11
N TYR A 103 10.08 0.54 -4.12
CA TYR A 103 11.40 -0.09 -4.23
C TYR A 103 11.43 -1.17 -5.30
N MET A 104 10.39 -2.01 -5.36
CA MET A 104 10.20 -3.01 -6.40
C MET A 104 10.21 -2.38 -7.80
N ALA A 105 9.57 -1.22 -7.98
CA ALA A 105 9.62 -0.45 -9.23
C ALA A 105 10.98 0.21 -9.50
N GLU A 106 11.75 0.55 -8.47
CA GLU A 106 13.10 1.09 -8.61
C GLU A 106 14.12 0.03 -9.06
N ILE A 107 13.93 -1.24 -8.68
CA ILE A 107 14.79 -2.37 -9.09
C ILE A 107 14.88 -2.46 -10.62
N GLY A 108 13.78 -2.22 -11.32
CA GLY A 108 13.75 -2.26 -12.78
C GLY A 108 12.36 -2.52 -13.35
N GLU A 109 12.33 -2.86 -14.64
CA GLU A 109 11.10 -3.22 -15.35
C GLU A 109 10.95 -4.73 -15.44
N TYR A 110 9.92 -5.27 -14.78
CA TYR A 110 9.65 -6.71 -14.79
C TYR A 110 8.18 -6.97 -14.45
N GLU A 111 7.78 -8.23 -14.60
CA GLU A 111 6.43 -8.69 -14.30
C GLU A 111 6.49 -9.82 -13.27
N LEU A 112 5.66 -9.72 -12.23
CA LEU A 112 5.42 -10.80 -11.27
C LEU A 112 4.08 -11.44 -11.57
N VAL A 113 4.09 -12.72 -11.97
CA VAL A 113 2.85 -13.46 -12.23
C VAL A 113 2.24 -13.99 -10.93
N SER A 114 0.96 -14.36 -10.99
CA SER A 114 0.18 -14.88 -9.85
C SER A 114 0.89 -15.99 -9.05
N LYS A 115 1.60 -16.90 -9.73
CA LYS A 115 2.35 -18.00 -9.10
C LYS A 115 3.49 -17.48 -8.22
N ASP A 116 4.30 -16.56 -8.73
CA ASP A 116 5.45 -15.98 -8.00
C ASP A 116 4.98 -15.19 -6.79
N LEU A 117 3.92 -14.40 -6.96
CA LEU A 117 3.27 -13.65 -5.88
C LEU A 117 2.79 -14.61 -4.77
N MET A 118 2.13 -15.70 -5.13
CA MET A 118 1.66 -16.71 -4.18
C MET A 118 2.81 -17.41 -3.45
N SER A 119 3.89 -17.75 -4.16
CA SER A 119 5.09 -18.37 -3.58
C SER A 119 5.77 -17.44 -2.58
N LEU A 120 5.92 -16.16 -2.91
CA LEU A 120 6.50 -15.15 -2.04
C LEU A 120 5.67 -15.00 -0.76
N VAL A 121 4.34 -14.89 -0.89
CA VAL A 121 3.40 -14.86 0.24
C VAL A 121 3.53 -16.09 1.14
N LYS A 122 3.58 -17.30 0.56
CA LYS A 122 3.70 -18.55 1.31
C LYS A 122 5.05 -18.69 2.01
N ALA A 123 6.14 -18.31 1.34
CA ALA A 123 7.47 -18.33 1.94
C ALA A 123 7.51 -17.47 3.20
N PHE A 124 6.90 -16.29 3.17
CA PHE A 124 6.81 -15.42 4.33
C PHE A 124 5.86 -15.93 5.41
N ALA A 125 4.72 -16.51 5.05
CA ALA A 125 3.83 -17.16 6.00
C ALA A 125 4.56 -18.27 6.78
N ASN A 126 5.37 -19.08 6.08
CA ASN A 126 6.17 -20.13 6.69
C ASN A 126 7.26 -19.57 7.62
N LEU A 127 7.97 -18.52 7.19
CA LEU A 127 8.99 -17.86 8.01
C LEU A 127 8.43 -17.29 9.32
N ARG A 128 7.13 -16.94 9.33
CA ARG A 128 6.43 -16.35 10.48
C ARG A 128 5.55 -17.35 11.22
N GLU A 129 5.56 -18.61 10.80
CA GLU A 129 4.66 -19.66 11.32
C GLU A 129 3.19 -19.20 11.37
N THR A 130 2.79 -18.31 10.45
CA THR A 130 1.47 -17.68 10.44
C THR A 130 0.81 -17.97 9.10
N PRO A 131 -0.34 -18.66 9.06
CA PRO A 131 -0.99 -19.00 7.81
C PRO A 131 -1.47 -17.76 7.06
N VAL A 132 -1.42 -17.82 5.73
CA VAL A 132 -2.00 -16.79 4.86
C VAL A 132 -3.52 -16.84 5.01
N SER A 133 -4.17 -15.70 5.24
CA SER A 133 -5.63 -15.68 5.38
C SER A 133 -6.34 -16.12 4.09
N PRO A 134 -7.47 -16.83 4.19
CA PRO A 134 -8.25 -17.22 3.01
C PRO A 134 -8.65 -16.05 2.11
N GLU A 135 -8.94 -14.88 2.71
CA GLU A 135 -9.27 -13.66 1.98
C GLU A 135 -8.09 -13.17 1.13
N ALA A 136 -6.88 -13.15 1.70
CA ALA A 136 -5.68 -12.76 0.98
C ALA A 136 -5.40 -13.73 -0.18
N VAL A 137 -5.52 -15.04 0.06
CA VAL A 137 -5.42 -16.05 -1.02
C VAL A 137 -6.47 -15.81 -2.11
N GLY A 138 -7.71 -15.51 -1.72
CA GLY A 138 -8.79 -15.20 -2.65
C GLY A 138 -8.50 -14.00 -3.55
N ILE A 139 -7.86 -12.95 -3.02
CA ILE A 139 -7.50 -11.75 -3.77
C ILE A 139 -6.31 -12.05 -4.70
N LEU A 140 -5.26 -12.71 -4.21
CA LEU A 140 -4.09 -13.09 -4.99
C LEU A 140 -4.46 -13.97 -6.20
N LYS A 141 -5.45 -14.84 -6.05
CA LYS A 141 -5.99 -15.67 -7.15
C LYS A 141 -6.65 -14.85 -8.26
N GLN A 142 -7.13 -13.63 -7.97
CA GLN A 142 -7.72 -12.72 -8.97
C GLN A 142 -6.65 -11.94 -9.74
N ILE A 143 -5.42 -11.86 -9.22
CA ILE A 143 -4.31 -11.17 -9.88
C ILE A 143 -3.75 -12.08 -10.97
N LYS A 144 -3.67 -11.56 -12.20
CA LYS A 144 -2.94 -12.21 -13.30
C LYS A 144 -1.45 -11.96 -13.15
N LYS A 145 -1.07 -10.68 -13.10
CA LYS A 145 0.30 -10.22 -12.89
C LYS A 145 0.35 -8.79 -12.37
N LEU A 146 1.49 -8.44 -11.78
CA LEU A 146 1.88 -7.06 -11.47
C LEU A 146 3.04 -6.68 -12.38
N LYS A 147 2.95 -5.53 -13.05
CA LYS A 147 4.06 -4.97 -13.84
C LYS A 147 4.67 -3.79 -13.11
N PHE A 148 5.97 -3.86 -12.88
CA PHE A 148 6.77 -2.79 -12.29
C PHE A 148 7.57 -2.07 -13.37
N GLY A 149 7.89 -0.80 -13.15
CA GLY A 149 8.82 -0.09 -14.02
C GLY A 149 8.84 1.42 -13.83
N LYS A 150 9.39 2.12 -14.82
CA LYS A 150 9.54 3.58 -14.80
C LYS A 150 8.96 4.20 -16.07
N LYS A 151 8.09 5.20 -15.92
CA LYS A 151 7.47 5.91 -17.03
C LYS A 151 7.52 7.42 -16.79
N ASN A 152 8.09 8.17 -17.74
CA ASN A 152 8.21 9.63 -17.67
C ASN A 152 8.86 10.11 -16.36
N GLY A 153 9.91 9.41 -15.92
CA GLY A 153 10.61 9.71 -14.66
C GLY A 153 9.93 9.17 -13.40
N LYS A 154 8.68 8.69 -13.47
CA LYS A 154 7.92 8.20 -12.32
C LYS A 154 7.97 6.67 -12.23
N LEU A 155 8.12 6.16 -11.02
CA LEU A 155 8.04 4.72 -10.75
C LEU A 155 6.57 4.29 -10.76
N PHE A 156 6.26 3.08 -11.21
CA PHE A 156 4.89 2.60 -11.24
C PHE A 156 4.75 1.11 -10.94
N VAL A 157 3.57 0.74 -10.45
CA VAL A 157 3.06 -0.63 -10.48
C VAL A 157 1.72 -0.64 -11.21
N ARG A 158 1.56 -1.59 -12.13
CA ARG A 158 0.32 -1.82 -12.88
C ARG A 158 -0.24 -3.20 -12.56
N PHE A 159 -1.54 -3.23 -12.31
CA PHE A 159 -2.28 -4.42 -11.92
C PHE A 159 -3.00 -5.00 -13.12
N TYR A 160 -2.84 -6.30 -13.34
CA TYR A 160 -3.60 -7.05 -14.33
C TYR A 160 -4.43 -8.11 -13.62
N SER A 161 -5.71 -8.21 -13.98
CA SER A 161 -6.66 -9.13 -13.37
C SER A 161 -6.91 -10.34 -14.26
N LYS A 162 -7.20 -11.49 -13.64
CA LYS A 162 -7.80 -12.65 -14.33
C LYS A 162 -9.30 -12.47 -14.54
N LEU A 163 -9.94 -11.59 -13.77
CA LEU A 163 -11.36 -11.33 -13.86
C LEU A 163 -11.65 -10.14 -14.78
N ARG A 164 -12.72 -10.24 -15.56
CA ARG A 164 -13.18 -9.16 -16.46
C ARG A 164 -13.42 -7.84 -15.74
N ASP A 165 -13.93 -7.92 -14.52
CA ASP A 165 -14.31 -6.77 -13.70
C ASP A 165 -13.14 -6.19 -12.90
N GLY A 166 -11.95 -6.77 -12.98
CA GLY A 166 -10.81 -6.41 -12.14
C GLY A 166 -10.73 -7.22 -10.84
N ILE A 167 -9.75 -6.88 -10.00
CA ILE A 167 -9.56 -7.46 -8.68
C ILE A 167 -10.59 -6.82 -7.74
N ASN A 168 -11.51 -7.65 -7.23
CA ASN A 168 -12.59 -7.21 -6.37
C ASN A 168 -12.36 -7.66 -4.93
N ILE A 169 -12.65 -6.72 -4.05
CA ILE A 169 -12.09 -6.70 -2.73
C ILE A 169 -13.27 -6.38 -1.79
N GLU A 170 -13.95 -7.41 -1.32
CA GLU A 170 -15.21 -7.31 -0.57
C GLU A 170 -15.04 -6.91 0.90
N ILE A 171 -15.61 -5.77 1.27
CA ILE A 171 -15.58 -5.20 2.61
C ILE A 171 -16.87 -5.54 3.36
N ASN A 172 -18.01 -5.24 2.74
CA ASN A 172 -19.37 -5.42 3.27
C ASN A 172 -19.53 -4.94 4.72
N GLU A 173 -19.05 -3.73 5.00
CA GLU A 173 -19.04 -3.17 6.34
C GLU A 173 -20.11 -2.09 6.50
N LYS A 174 -21.00 -2.30 7.47
CA LYS A 174 -22.08 -1.37 7.81
C LYS A 174 -21.64 -0.39 8.89
N VAL A 175 -21.99 0.88 8.69
CA VAL A 175 -21.74 1.94 9.66
C VAL A 175 -22.94 2.07 10.59
N GLU A 176 -22.71 1.78 11.87
CA GLU A 176 -23.74 1.78 12.89
C GLU A 176 -24.16 3.21 13.31
N ASP A 177 -23.24 4.17 13.27
CA ASP A 177 -23.52 5.56 13.66
C ASP A 177 -24.62 6.17 12.76
N PRO A 178 -25.83 6.48 13.29
CA PRO A 178 -26.93 7.04 12.53
C PRO A 178 -26.67 8.46 12.01
N LYS A 179 -25.70 9.19 12.60
CA LYS A 179 -25.32 10.55 12.16
C LYS A 179 -24.34 10.52 10.98
N SER A 180 -23.69 9.39 10.73
CA SER A 180 -22.80 9.24 9.58
C SER A 180 -23.57 9.28 8.27
N SER A 181 -23.03 10.02 7.29
CA SER A 181 -23.54 10.00 5.92
C SER A 181 -23.20 8.69 5.20
N LEU A 182 -22.17 7.98 5.64
CA LEU A 182 -21.79 6.66 5.14
C LEU A 182 -22.69 5.60 5.77
N LYS A 183 -23.27 4.71 4.95
CA LYS A 183 -24.11 3.60 5.40
C LYS A 183 -23.36 2.28 5.37
N GLU A 184 -22.67 2.01 4.26
CA GLU A 184 -21.98 0.75 4.05
C GLU A 184 -20.82 0.94 3.07
N ILE A 185 -19.74 0.22 3.28
CA ILE A 185 -18.65 0.09 2.32
C ILE A 185 -18.75 -1.31 1.71
N TYR A 186 -19.06 -1.38 0.42
CA TYR A 186 -19.27 -2.65 -0.26
C TYR A 186 -17.95 -3.31 -0.61
N TYR A 187 -17.15 -2.65 -1.44
CA TYR A 187 -15.90 -3.20 -1.94
C TYR A 187 -14.93 -2.11 -2.40
N VAL A 188 -13.66 -2.46 -2.45
CA VAL A 188 -12.67 -1.79 -3.29
C VAL A 188 -12.56 -2.57 -4.60
N ARG A 189 -12.29 -1.88 -5.70
CA ARG A 189 -12.03 -2.51 -6.99
C ARG A 189 -10.82 -1.89 -7.65
N ILE A 190 -9.96 -2.76 -8.15
CA ILE A 190 -8.80 -2.44 -8.96
C ILE A 190 -9.09 -3.00 -10.34
N GLU A 191 -9.43 -2.13 -11.28
CA GLU A 191 -9.77 -2.59 -12.64
C GLU A 191 -8.54 -3.16 -13.34
N ASP A 192 -8.77 -3.96 -14.38
CA ASP A 192 -7.68 -4.45 -15.22
C ASP A 192 -6.90 -3.28 -15.85
N GLY A 193 -5.57 -3.34 -15.75
CA GLY A 193 -4.67 -2.28 -16.17
C GLY A 193 -4.66 -1.04 -15.28
N ALA A 194 -5.20 -1.12 -14.05
CA ALA A 194 -5.06 -0.06 -13.05
C ALA A 194 -3.58 0.22 -12.73
N GLU A 195 -3.25 1.47 -12.40
CA GLU A 195 -1.88 1.92 -12.19
C GLU A 195 -1.75 2.74 -10.92
N VAL A 196 -0.62 2.55 -10.23
CA VAL A 196 -0.19 3.40 -9.13
C VAL A 196 1.17 3.97 -9.49
N LEU A 197 1.26 5.30 -9.53
CA LEU A 197 2.50 6.03 -9.74
C LEU A 197 3.07 6.50 -8.40
N PHE A 198 4.39 6.46 -8.27
CA PHE A 198 5.12 6.87 -7.08
C PHE A 198 6.07 8.02 -7.40
N GLU A 199 6.05 9.04 -6.53
CA GLU A 199 6.88 10.23 -6.63
C GLU A 199 7.45 10.59 -5.24
N ASP A 200 8.78 10.60 -5.12
CA ASP A 200 9.47 11.01 -3.89
C ASP A 200 9.34 12.54 -3.70
N ILE A 201 8.99 12.97 -2.49
CA ILE A 201 8.74 14.38 -2.19
C ILE A 201 10.00 15.01 -1.59
N PHE A 202 10.86 15.53 -2.44
CA PHE A 202 12.13 16.15 -2.03
C PHE A 202 12.20 17.66 -2.32
N GLU A 203 11.61 18.14 -3.41
CA GLU A 203 11.69 19.56 -3.79
C GLU A 203 10.81 20.44 -2.91
N ALA A 204 11.25 21.68 -2.66
CA ALA A 204 10.50 22.64 -1.85
C ALA A 204 9.06 22.88 -2.35
N LYS A 205 8.86 22.82 -3.68
CA LYS A 205 7.54 22.95 -4.29
C LYS A 205 6.63 21.77 -3.92
N ASP A 206 7.11 20.55 -4.06
CA ASP A 206 6.33 19.35 -3.76
C ASP A 206 6.01 19.23 -2.27
N LYS A 207 6.96 19.60 -1.41
CA LYS A 207 6.74 19.73 0.04
C LYS A 207 5.59 20.69 0.35
N LYS A 208 5.61 21.88 -0.25
CA LYS A 208 4.56 22.90 -0.08
C LYS A 208 3.20 22.41 -0.61
N ASP A 209 3.20 21.70 -1.73
CA ASP A 209 1.97 21.18 -2.32
C ASP A 209 1.38 20.04 -1.47
N MET A 210 2.21 19.18 -0.89
CA MET A 210 1.78 18.16 0.09
C MET A 210 1.16 18.80 1.33
N ILE A 211 1.84 19.77 1.96
CA ILE A 211 1.33 20.47 3.16
C ILE A 211 -0.01 21.13 2.86
N LYS A 212 -0.10 21.90 1.76
CA LYS A 212 -1.36 22.53 1.32
C LYS A 212 -2.44 21.49 1.06
N TYR A 213 -2.09 20.36 0.46
CA TYR A 213 -3.06 19.30 0.20
C TYR A 213 -3.60 18.72 1.50
N ILE A 214 -2.75 18.38 2.47
CA ILE A 214 -3.15 17.78 3.74
C ILE A 214 -3.97 18.75 4.58
N GLN A 215 -3.61 20.03 4.61
CA GLN A 215 -4.32 21.06 5.37
C GLN A 215 -5.61 21.55 4.70
N ALA A 216 -5.72 21.44 3.38
CA ALA A 216 -6.91 21.89 2.68
C ALA A 216 -8.11 20.99 2.97
N LYS A 217 -9.22 21.61 3.40
CA LYS A 217 -10.53 20.96 3.56
C LYS A 217 -10.95 20.23 2.27
N GLY A 218 -11.70 19.16 2.43
CA GLY A 218 -12.40 18.51 1.32
C GLY A 218 -13.47 19.44 0.75
N LYS A 219 -14.03 19.09 -0.41
CA LYS A 219 -14.94 20.00 -1.13
C LYS A 219 -16.14 19.25 -1.71
N ILE A 220 -17.28 19.92 -1.77
CA ILE A 220 -18.43 19.52 -2.59
C ILE A 220 -18.71 20.69 -3.55
N GLY A 221 -18.36 20.53 -4.82
CA GLY A 221 -18.39 21.65 -5.77
C GLY A 221 -17.31 22.69 -5.43
N PRO A 222 -17.58 23.99 -5.62
CA PRO A 222 -16.62 25.05 -5.30
C PRO A 222 -16.46 25.28 -3.79
N LEU A 223 -17.36 24.74 -2.95
CA LEU A 223 -17.44 25.05 -1.53
C LEU A 223 -16.60 24.06 -0.69
N PRO A 224 -15.66 24.55 0.13
CA PRO A 224 -14.99 23.72 1.12
C PRO A 224 -15.98 23.25 2.19
N LYS A 225 -15.93 21.97 2.53
CA LYS A 225 -16.74 21.38 3.60
C LYS A 225 -15.84 20.58 4.53
N GLU A 226 -15.91 20.86 5.82
CA GLU A 226 -15.12 20.12 6.82
C GLU A 226 -15.57 18.66 6.90
N SER A 227 -16.87 18.39 6.72
CA SER A 227 -17.45 17.04 6.78
C SER A 227 -16.94 16.06 5.72
N VAL A 228 -16.21 16.52 4.71
CA VAL A 228 -15.60 15.69 3.66
C VAL A 228 -14.09 15.55 3.81
N SER A 229 -13.50 16.17 4.84
CA SER A 229 -12.11 15.97 5.25
C SER A 229 -12.07 15.23 6.58
N GLN A 230 -11.76 13.94 6.53
CA GLN A 230 -11.59 13.07 7.70
C GLN A 230 -10.11 12.79 7.97
N ILE A 231 -9.23 13.75 7.66
CA ILE A 231 -7.81 13.66 8.03
C ILE A 231 -7.70 13.90 9.55
N HIS A 232 -6.98 13.01 10.24
CA HIS A 232 -6.70 13.13 11.66
C HIS A 232 -6.09 14.49 11.98
N LYS A 233 -6.67 15.21 12.96
CA LYS A 233 -6.27 16.58 13.30
C LYS A 233 -4.78 16.70 13.61
N GLY A 234 -4.22 15.73 14.33
CA GLY A 234 -2.78 15.69 14.63
C GLY A 234 -1.88 15.64 13.37
N ILE A 235 -2.33 15.05 12.25
CA ILE A 235 -1.58 15.11 10.99
C ILE A 235 -1.60 16.52 10.43
N ILE A 236 -2.75 17.19 10.44
CA ILE A 236 -2.91 18.57 9.93
C ILE A 236 -1.99 19.53 10.69
N GLU A 237 -1.84 19.32 12.00
CA GLU A 237 -0.99 20.11 12.89
C GLU A 237 0.50 19.75 12.77
N ALA A 238 0.84 18.47 12.58
CA ALA A 238 2.22 18.00 12.49
C ALA A 238 2.86 18.16 11.11
N VAL A 239 2.08 18.18 10.03
CA VAL A 239 2.63 18.19 8.66
C VAL A 239 3.52 19.41 8.33
N PRO A 240 3.29 20.63 8.86
CA PRO A 240 4.17 21.77 8.55
C PRO A 240 5.60 21.60 9.06
N SER A 241 5.77 20.97 10.23
CA SER A 241 7.07 20.69 10.84
C SER A 241 7.60 19.31 10.50
N PHE A 242 6.94 18.59 9.59
CA PHE A 242 7.31 17.21 9.24
C PHE A 242 8.75 17.12 8.71
N TYR A 243 9.19 18.11 7.95
CA TYR A 243 10.54 18.15 7.37
C TYR A 243 11.61 18.69 8.32
N ASP A 244 11.24 19.10 9.53
CA ASP A 244 12.17 19.58 10.56
C ASP A 244 12.75 18.42 11.39
N GLN A 245 12.34 17.18 11.11
CA GLN A 245 12.79 15.97 11.80
C GLN A 245 13.41 14.96 10.85
N ASP A 246 14.19 14.04 11.42
CA ASP A 246 14.68 12.87 10.71
C ASP A 246 13.54 11.88 10.46
N TYR A 247 13.43 11.45 9.20
CA TYR A 247 12.48 10.43 8.75
C TYR A 247 13.23 9.27 8.11
N PRO A 248 12.75 8.03 8.27
CA PRO A 248 13.45 6.83 7.79
C PRO A 248 13.44 6.68 6.26
N ALA A 249 12.59 7.44 5.56
CA ALA A 249 12.55 7.52 4.10
C ALA A 249 11.89 8.83 3.66
N LEU A 250 12.20 9.32 2.45
CA LEU A 250 11.52 10.49 1.88
C LEU A 250 10.01 10.25 1.79
N PRO A 251 9.14 11.22 2.12
CA PRO A 251 7.70 11.09 1.94
C PRO A 251 7.35 10.77 0.49
N LEU A 252 6.32 9.96 0.31
CA LEU A 252 5.93 9.48 -1.01
C LEU A 252 4.56 9.99 -1.40
N LYS A 253 4.44 10.54 -2.60
CA LYS A 253 3.16 10.80 -3.25
C LYS A 253 2.79 9.63 -4.14
N MET A 254 1.58 9.14 -3.97
CA MET A 254 0.97 8.12 -4.82
C MET A 254 -0.10 8.76 -5.70
N SER A 255 -0.13 8.42 -6.99
CA SER A 255 -1.24 8.76 -7.87
C SER A 255 -1.91 7.49 -8.37
N PHE A 256 -3.24 7.44 -8.30
CA PHE A 256 -4.02 6.24 -8.59
C PHE A 256 -4.84 6.40 -9.88
N ASP A 257 -4.81 5.39 -10.73
CA ASP A 257 -5.68 5.27 -11.90
C ASP A 257 -6.46 3.95 -11.89
N LYS A 258 -7.75 4.03 -12.23
CA LYS A 258 -8.72 2.91 -12.24
C LYS A 258 -8.81 2.08 -10.96
N ILE A 259 -8.67 2.73 -9.81
CA ILE A 259 -8.91 2.15 -8.50
C ILE A 259 -10.04 2.95 -7.85
N PHE A 260 -11.07 2.27 -7.35
CA PHE A 260 -12.19 2.93 -6.67
C PHE A 260 -12.74 2.13 -5.50
N VAL A 261 -13.42 2.82 -4.59
CA VAL A 261 -14.23 2.23 -3.53
C VAL A 261 -15.71 2.45 -3.81
N HIS A 262 -16.52 1.41 -3.66
CA HIS A 262 -17.97 1.47 -3.78
C HIS A 262 -18.61 1.52 -2.40
N VAL A 263 -19.38 2.57 -2.16
CA VAL A 263 -20.01 2.83 -0.86
C VAL A 263 -21.49 3.15 -1.03
N ALA A 264 -22.31 2.70 -0.08
CA ALA A 264 -23.66 3.20 0.12
C ALA A 264 -23.63 4.38 1.09
N THR A 265 -24.43 5.40 0.81
CA THR A 265 -24.62 6.57 1.67
C THR A 265 -26.08 6.74 2.04
N ARG A 266 -26.33 7.47 3.13
CA ARG A 266 -27.67 7.92 3.54
C ARG A 266 -28.10 9.22 2.85
N THR A 267 -27.32 9.71 1.89
CA THR A 267 -27.58 10.96 1.17
C THR A 267 -28.45 10.72 -0.06
N PHE A 268 -28.77 11.79 -0.82
CA PHE A 268 -29.43 11.67 -2.12
C PHE A 268 -28.65 10.75 -3.09
N PHE A 269 -27.33 10.73 -2.97
CA PHE A 269 -26.47 9.82 -3.72
C PHE A 269 -26.37 8.48 -3.01
N LYS A 270 -27.41 7.64 -3.14
CA LYS A 270 -27.52 6.34 -2.46
C LYS A 270 -26.28 5.48 -2.59
N ASP A 271 -25.74 5.34 -3.81
CA ASP A 271 -24.54 4.56 -4.08
C ASP A 271 -23.50 5.41 -4.82
N ILE A 272 -22.27 5.39 -4.33
CA ILE A 272 -21.19 6.21 -4.84
C ILE A 272 -19.94 5.37 -5.07
N LYS A 273 -19.38 5.49 -6.28
CA LYS A 273 -18.04 4.99 -6.62
C LYS A 273 -17.03 6.12 -6.52
N PHE A 274 -16.24 6.12 -5.46
CA PHE A 274 -15.18 7.11 -5.25
C PHE A 274 -13.87 6.60 -5.85
N ASN A 275 -13.35 7.30 -6.85
CA ASN A 275 -12.07 6.95 -7.45
C ASN A 275 -10.95 7.46 -6.53
N PHE A 276 -10.00 6.59 -6.21
CA PHE A 276 -8.76 7.04 -5.59
C PHE A 276 -8.02 7.93 -6.59
N LYS A 277 -7.40 9.00 -6.08
CA LYS A 277 -6.69 9.97 -6.93
C LYS A 277 -5.28 10.23 -6.47
N VAL A 278 -5.12 10.57 -5.19
CA VAL A 278 -3.82 10.91 -4.62
C VAL A 278 -3.69 10.27 -3.24
N GLY A 279 -2.51 9.77 -2.92
CA GLY A 279 -2.14 9.29 -1.59
C GLY A 279 -0.84 9.93 -1.15
N TYR A 280 -0.65 10.10 0.15
CA TYR A 280 0.59 10.55 0.75
C TYR A 280 1.01 9.58 1.84
N LEU A 281 2.27 9.15 1.76
CA LEU A 281 2.96 8.34 2.75
C LEU A 281 3.86 9.25 3.58
N LEU A 282 3.66 9.22 4.89
CA LEU A 282 4.32 10.11 5.86
C LEU A 282 5.13 9.26 6.84
N PRO A 283 6.27 8.69 6.39
CA PRO A 283 7.08 7.83 7.23
C PRO A 283 7.63 8.61 8.43
N GLY A 284 7.55 8.04 9.63
CA GLY A 284 8.08 8.69 10.83
C GLY A 284 7.24 9.84 11.40
N ILE A 285 6.04 10.13 10.85
CA ILE A 285 5.17 11.22 11.36
C ILE A 285 4.84 11.10 12.86
N ARG A 286 4.94 9.88 13.41
CA ARG A 286 4.75 9.62 14.83
C ARG A 286 5.78 10.31 15.75
N ASN A 287 6.95 10.67 15.24
CA ASN A 287 8.03 11.26 16.03
C ASN A 287 7.72 12.73 16.40
N ILE A 288 6.73 13.35 15.76
CA ILE A 288 6.41 14.77 15.90
C ILE A 288 5.34 15.00 16.99
N ALA A 289 4.29 14.19 17.01
CA ALA A 289 3.11 14.44 17.86
C ALA A 289 2.54 13.17 18.52
N GLY A 290 3.38 12.16 18.73
CA GLY A 290 2.95 10.84 19.19
C GLY A 290 2.37 10.01 18.05
N ALA A 291 1.78 8.85 18.36
CA ALA A 291 1.25 7.95 17.33
C ALA A 291 0.26 8.69 16.42
N LEU A 292 0.54 8.71 15.11
CA LEU A 292 -0.31 9.30 14.07
C LEU A 292 -0.38 8.34 12.87
N PRO A 293 -1.49 8.35 12.10
CA PRO A 293 -1.55 7.57 10.87
C PRO A 293 -0.56 8.10 9.83
N SER A 294 0.20 7.21 9.21
CA SER A 294 1.20 7.57 8.18
C SER A 294 0.66 7.56 6.75
N PHE A 295 -0.65 7.36 6.56
CA PHE A 295 -1.27 7.26 5.24
C PHE A 295 -2.47 8.20 5.11
N VAL A 296 -2.40 9.11 4.14
CA VAL A 296 -3.49 10.01 3.77
C VAL A 296 -3.92 9.70 2.34
N ILE A 297 -5.21 9.62 2.09
CA ILE A 297 -5.76 9.34 0.77
C ILE A 297 -6.88 10.30 0.36
N GLY A 298 -6.84 10.69 -0.90
CA GLY A 298 -7.83 11.51 -1.58
C GLY A 298 -8.63 10.70 -2.58
N MET A 299 -9.95 10.90 -2.53
CA MET A 299 -10.88 10.24 -3.43
C MET A 299 -11.81 11.26 -4.07
N LYS A 300 -12.29 10.96 -5.28
CA LYS A 300 -13.15 11.85 -6.06
C LYS A 300 -14.28 11.12 -6.78
N LYS A 301 -15.47 11.71 -6.74
CA LYS A 301 -16.60 11.40 -7.62
C LYS A 301 -17.27 12.69 -8.08
N GLY A 302 -17.20 12.99 -9.37
CA GLY A 302 -17.74 14.24 -9.92
C GLY A 302 -17.17 15.46 -9.21
N ILE A 303 -18.02 16.21 -8.52
CA ILE A 303 -17.67 17.41 -7.76
C ILE A 303 -17.30 17.15 -6.28
N ILE A 304 -17.45 15.92 -5.81
CA ILE A 304 -17.20 15.54 -4.42
C ILE A 304 -15.74 15.09 -4.29
N HIS A 305 -14.99 15.77 -3.43
CA HIS A 305 -13.59 15.52 -3.14
C HIS A 305 -13.48 15.17 -1.65
N LEU A 306 -13.25 13.88 -1.38
CA LEU A 306 -13.01 13.35 -0.05
C LEU A 306 -11.53 13.25 0.22
N LYS A 307 -11.14 13.52 1.46
CA LYS A 307 -9.82 13.20 1.98
C LYS A 307 -9.96 12.52 3.32
N THR A 308 -9.18 11.49 3.55
CA THR A 308 -9.16 10.79 4.82
C THR A 308 -7.74 10.35 5.15
N SER A 309 -7.40 10.34 6.42
CA SER A 309 -6.26 9.55 6.89
C SER A 309 -6.78 8.16 7.24
N LEU A 310 -6.04 7.11 6.89
CA LEU A 310 -6.45 5.76 7.29
C LEU A 310 -6.02 5.51 8.73
N ASP A 311 -6.96 5.78 9.63
CA ASP A 311 -6.98 5.32 11.00
C ASP A 311 -7.55 3.89 11.10
N ARG A 312 -7.52 3.32 12.31
CA ARG A 312 -7.78 1.89 12.61
C ARG A 312 -9.01 1.27 11.93
#